data_AF-A0A0A2I019-F1
#
_entry.id   AF-A0A0A2I019-F1
#
_cell.length_a   1.000
_cell.length_b   1.000
_cell.length_c   1.000
_cell.angle_alpha   90.00
_cell.angle_beta   90.00
_cell.angle_gamma   90.00
#
_symmetry.space_group_name_H-M   'P 1'
#
loop_
_entity.id
_entity.type
_entity.pdbx_description
1 polymer ?
#
loop_
_entity_poly.entity_id
_entity_poly.type
_entity_poly.pdbx_seq_one_letter_code
_entity_poly.pdbx_strand_id
1 'polypeptide(L)'
;MGLSQADLAHLPANTRPLDRNTPFTFSCHSGLDCFTECCRLLELALTPYDVLRLRRATGLSSSDFLEHYVIIEDSEDETFPRLYLTMVDDGRASCAFVTAAGCTVYRDRPGACRVYPLGRASKHGASGDTEEHYILIQEPHCHGFLDQVTQTAECYCLDQGLLEYNRFNDKVASILKHPQVRSGKILQPEERQLFLLFLYDLDRLRIEISGGVIPDMTPIAVQEVISKNDEELLLFAIEWLRQRLFV
;
A
#
# COMPACT_ATOMS: atom_id res chain seq x y z
N MET A 1 16.60 0.28 17.97
CA MET A 1 17.68 1.29 17.88
C MET A 1 17.33 2.20 16.70
N GLY A 2 17.45 3.52 16.87
CA GLY A 2 17.02 4.52 15.87
C GLY A 2 17.62 4.31 14.47
N LEU A 3 17.07 5.04 13.49
CA LEU A 3 17.64 5.14 12.14
C LEU A 3 19.15 5.35 12.24
N SER A 4 19.93 4.56 11.51
CA SER A 4 21.39 4.72 11.56
C SER A 4 21.77 6.11 11.02
N GLN A 5 22.92 6.65 11.41
CA GLN A 5 23.42 7.92 10.84
C GLN A 5 23.52 7.88 9.31
N ALA A 6 23.74 6.70 8.71
CA ALA A 6 23.74 6.52 7.27
C ALA A 6 22.33 6.63 6.67
N ASP A 7 21.31 6.05 7.32
CA ASP A 7 19.91 6.12 6.86
C ASP A 7 19.36 7.56 6.95
N LEU A 8 19.80 8.33 7.95
CA LEU A 8 19.43 9.73 8.13
C LEU A 8 20.06 10.66 7.09
N ALA A 9 21.22 10.32 6.54
CA ALA A 9 21.97 11.15 5.59
C ALA A 9 21.38 11.14 4.16
N HIS A 10 20.51 10.17 3.85
CA HIS A 10 19.89 10.01 2.53
C HIS A 10 18.42 10.44 2.49
N LEU A 11 17.91 10.96 3.60
CA LEU A 11 16.55 11.50 3.66
C LEU A 11 16.45 12.77 2.80
N PRO A 12 15.38 12.92 1.98
CA PRO A 12 15.15 14.15 1.24
C PRO A 12 15.13 15.37 2.17
N ALA A 13 15.59 16.53 1.67
CA ALA A 13 15.72 17.75 2.48
C ALA A 13 14.40 18.23 3.12
N ASN A 14 13.27 17.84 2.54
CA ASN A 14 11.93 18.10 3.04
C ASN A 14 11.44 17.05 4.06
N THR A 15 12.31 16.22 4.61
CA THR A 15 11.93 15.18 5.58
C THR A 15 12.74 15.26 6.86
N ARG A 16 12.12 14.89 7.98
CA ARG A 16 12.79 14.77 9.27
C ARG A 16 12.33 13.53 10.04
N PRO A 17 13.18 12.90 10.83
CA PRO A 17 12.74 11.84 11.75
C PRO A 17 11.72 12.37 12.76
N LEU A 18 10.83 11.48 13.18
CA LEU A 18 9.85 11.72 14.23
C LEU A 18 9.79 10.48 15.13
N ASP A 19 9.98 10.66 16.44
CA ASP A 19 9.73 9.57 17.37
C ASP A 19 8.22 9.37 17.55
N ARG A 20 7.81 8.12 17.84
CA ARG A 20 6.40 7.72 17.99
C ARG A 20 5.56 8.70 18.82
N ASN A 21 6.11 9.17 19.92
CA ASN A 21 5.42 10.00 20.91
C ASN A 21 5.78 11.49 20.82
N THR A 22 6.65 11.87 19.90
CA THR A 22 7.03 13.28 19.70
C THR A 22 5.87 14.03 19.05
N PRO A 23 5.38 15.12 19.66
CA PRO A 23 4.29 15.90 19.09
C PRO A 23 4.68 16.57 17.76
N PHE A 24 3.72 16.69 16.86
CA PHE A 24 3.79 17.52 15.67
C PHE A 24 2.42 18.16 15.40
N THR A 25 2.41 19.26 14.64
CA THR A 25 1.18 19.93 14.20
C THR A 25 0.88 19.57 12.75
N PHE A 26 -0.36 19.13 12.49
CA PHE A 26 -0.82 18.92 11.12
C PHE A 26 -2.34 18.77 11.05
N SER A 27 -2.94 19.38 10.03
CA SER A 27 -4.34 19.20 9.69
C SER A 27 -4.53 19.46 8.20
N CYS A 28 -5.28 18.62 7.50
CA CYS A 28 -5.61 18.79 6.07
C CYS A 28 -7.12 18.88 5.91
N HIS A 29 -7.62 20.00 5.39
CA HIS A 29 -9.05 20.26 5.22
C HIS A 29 -9.31 21.23 4.06
N SER A 30 -10.57 21.33 3.63
CA SER A 30 -11.01 22.14 2.50
C SER A 30 -10.90 23.66 2.67
N GLY A 31 -10.50 24.12 3.87
CA GLY A 31 -10.28 25.52 4.16
C GLY A 31 -8.84 25.99 3.86
N LEU A 32 -7.95 25.07 3.51
CA LEU A 32 -6.59 25.39 3.09
C LEU A 32 -6.57 25.73 1.61
N ASP A 33 -5.80 26.75 1.24
CA ASP A 33 -5.50 27.11 -0.15
C ASP A 33 -4.76 26.01 -0.92
N CYS A 34 -3.99 25.17 -0.22
CA CYS A 34 -3.32 24.00 -0.79
C CYS A 34 -4.22 22.75 -0.90
N PHE A 35 -5.51 22.83 -0.56
CA PHE A 35 -6.38 21.66 -0.56
C PHE A 35 -6.42 21.02 -1.95
N THR A 36 -6.20 19.69 -2.01
CA THR A 36 -6.08 18.86 -3.23
C THR A 36 -4.79 18.99 -4.04
N GLU A 37 -3.85 19.88 -3.67
CA GLU A 37 -2.59 20.03 -4.41
C GLU A 37 -1.69 18.79 -4.30
N CYS A 38 -1.73 18.09 -3.16
CA CYS A 38 -1.00 16.82 -2.99
C CYS A 38 -1.57 15.65 -3.84
N CYS A 39 -2.68 15.84 -4.57
CA CYS A 39 -3.27 14.84 -5.45
C CYS A 39 -2.84 15.00 -6.91
N ARG A 40 -1.74 15.71 -7.17
CA ARG A 40 -1.20 16.01 -8.50
C ARG A 40 0.24 15.51 -8.59
N LEU A 41 0.69 15.16 -9.79
CA LEU A 41 2.08 14.75 -10.08
C LEU A 41 2.56 13.60 -9.17
N LEU A 42 1.67 12.67 -8.86
CA LEU A 42 1.95 11.53 -7.99
C LEU A 42 2.50 10.35 -8.79
N GLU A 43 3.52 9.72 -8.24
CA GLU A 43 3.89 8.34 -8.56
C GLU A 43 3.41 7.44 -7.41
N LEU A 44 2.14 7.02 -7.49
CA LEU A 44 1.46 6.38 -6.37
C LEU A 44 1.44 4.86 -6.51
N ALA A 45 2.47 4.20 -5.98
CA ALA A 45 2.50 2.74 -5.88
C ALA A 45 1.36 2.23 -4.98
N LEU A 46 0.63 1.23 -5.48
CA LEU A 46 -0.50 0.62 -4.79
C LEU A 46 -0.10 -0.70 -4.15
N THR A 47 -0.46 -0.87 -2.89
CA THR A 47 -0.37 -2.15 -2.20
C THR A 47 -1.57 -3.03 -2.52
N PRO A 48 -1.49 -4.35 -2.26
CA PRO A 48 -2.63 -5.26 -2.42
C PRO A 48 -3.90 -4.78 -1.68
N TYR A 49 -3.73 -4.25 -0.47
CA TYR A 49 -4.86 -3.74 0.31
C TYR A 49 -5.41 -2.42 -0.25
N ASP A 50 -4.57 -1.57 -0.84
CA ASP A 50 -5.03 -0.37 -1.53
C ASP A 50 -5.94 -0.72 -2.72
N VAL A 51 -5.55 -1.71 -3.53
CA VAL A 51 -6.36 -2.18 -4.66
C VAL A 51 -7.70 -2.75 -4.19
N LEU A 52 -7.70 -3.56 -3.12
CA LEU A 52 -8.92 -4.07 -2.50
C LEU A 52 -9.86 -2.94 -2.07
N ARG A 53 -9.33 -1.91 -1.41
CA ARG A 53 -10.12 -0.76 -0.94
C ARG A 53 -10.64 0.10 -2.08
N LEU A 54 -9.79 0.41 -3.05
CA LEU A 54 -10.15 1.26 -4.19
C LEU A 54 -11.18 0.59 -5.10
N ARG A 55 -11.02 -0.70 -5.46
CA ARG A 55 -12.04 -1.39 -6.27
C ARG A 55 -13.40 -1.34 -5.60
N ARG A 56 -13.46 -1.56 -4.28
CA ARG A 56 -14.70 -1.49 -3.48
C ARG A 56 -15.32 -0.10 -3.51
N ALA A 57 -14.52 0.95 -3.41
CA ALA A 57 -14.99 2.33 -3.48
C ALA A 57 -15.55 2.70 -4.87
N THR A 58 -14.99 2.13 -5.93
CA THR A 58 -15.47 2.32 -7.31
C THR A 58 -16.65 1.41 -7.70
N GLY A 59 -16.89 0.34 -6.93
CA GLY A 59 -17.88 -0.69 -7.27
C GLY A 59 -17.47 -1.61 -8.44
N LEU A 60 -16.20 -1.55 -8.85
CA LEU A 60 -15.66 -2.37 -9.93
C LEU A 60 -15.16 -3.73 -9.42
N SER A 61 -15.08 -4.69 -10.33
CA SER A 61 -14.31 -5.91 -10.08
C SER A 61 -12.82 -5.58 -9.96
N SER A 62 -12.04 -6.49 -9.39
CA SER A 62 -10.58 -6.38 -9.35
C SER A 62 -10.00 -6.17 -10.75
N SER A 63 -10.38 -7.00 -11.73
CA SER A 63 -9.86 -6.92 -13.10
C SER A 63 -10.22 -5.59 -13.76
N ASP A 64 -11.48 -5.14 -13.64
CA ASP A 64 -11.91 -3.86 -14.22
C ASP A 64 -11.18 -2.69 -13.56
N PHE A 65 -11.00 -2.71 -12.24
CA PHE A 65 -10.25 -1.66 -11.54
C PHE A 65 -8.80 -1.58 -12.02
N LEU A 66 -8.13 -2.74 -12.14
CA LEU A 66 -6.76 -2.82 -12.64
C LEU A 66 -6.66 -2.27 -14.08
N GLU A 67 -7.58 -2.65 -14.95
CA GLU A 67 -7.62 -2.19 -16.34
C GLU A 67 -7.84 -0.68 -16.46
N HIS A 68 -8.75 -0.10 -15.67
CA HIS A 68 -9.16 1.30 -15.84
C HIS A 68 -8.27 2.29 -15.08
N TYR A 69 -7.67 1.88 -13.97
CA TYR A 69 -7.02 2.81 -13.04
C TYR A 69 -5.56 2.48 -12.73
N VAL A 70 -5.02 1.35 -13.18
CA VAL A 70 -3.68 0.91 -12.75
C VAL A 70 -2.72 0.72 -13.92
N ILE A 71 -1.55 1.32 -13.79
CA ILE A 71 -0.39 1.04 -14.64
C ILE A 71 0.39 -0.09 -13.98
N ILE A 72 0.56 -1.20 -14.68
CA ILE A 72 1.38 -2.33 -14.23
C ILE A 72 2.73 -2.26 -14.93
N GLU A 73 3.79 -2.04 -14.16
CA GLU A 73 5.17 -2.17 -14.63
C GLU A 73 5.67 -3.58 -14.30
N ASP A 74 5.86 -4.40 -15.33
CA ASP A 74 6.43 -5.74 -15.22
C ASP A 74 7.70 -5.82 -16.07
N SER A 75 8.86 -5.60 -15.43
CA SER A 75 10.18 -5.65 -16.07
C SER A 75 10.89 -6.96 -15.71
N GLU A 76 11.61 -7.55 -16.67
CA GLU A 76 12.41 -8.75 -16.44
C GLU A 76 13.58 -8.53 -15.47
N ASP A 77 14.03 -7.29 -15.31
CA ASP A 77 15.10 -6.90 -14.38
C ASP A 77 14.61 -6.73 -12.93
N GLU A 78 13.30 -6.78 -12.70
CA GLU A 78 12.70 -6.62 -11.38
C GLU A 78 12.08 -7.93 -10.87
N THR A 79 12.21 -8.19 -9.57
CA THR A 79 11.65 -9.43 -8.99
C THR A 79 10.12 -9.46 -9.04
N PHE A 80 9.47 -8.32 -8.83
CA PHE A 80 8.00 -8.22 -8.71
C PHE A 80 7.45 -7.13 -9.61
N PRO A 81 6.28 -7.35 -10.22
CA PRO A 81 5.53 -6.26 -10.86
C PRO A 81 5.19 -5.15 -9.87
N ARG A 82 5.28 -3.89 -10.32
CA ARG A 82 4.83 -2.71 -9.56
C ARG A 82 3.53 -2.18 -10.15
N LEU A 83 2.61 -1.77 -9.28
CA LEU A 83 1.31 -1.27 -9.67
C LEU A 83 1.19 0.16 -9.21
N TYR A 84 0.86 1.06 -10.14
CA TYR A 84 0.75 2.48 -9.89
C TYR A 84 -0.64 2.98 -10.25
N LEU A 85 -1.19 3.88 -9.44
CA LEU A 85 -2.43 4.56 -9.79
C LEU A 85 -2.19 5.48 -11.00
N THR A 86 -3.05 5.38 -12.00
CA THR A 86 -3.01 6.22 -13.19
C THR A 86 -3.35 7.67 -12.85
N MET A 87 -2.63 8.60 -13.47
CA MET A 87 -2.88 10.03 -13.37
C MET A 87 -3.55 10.51 -14.66
N VAL A 88 -4.53 11.40 -14.52
CA VAL A 88 -5.26 12.02 -15.63
C VAL A 88 -4.36 13.05 -16.33
N ASP A 89 -4.29 12.97 -17.66
CA ASP A 89 -3.60 13.95 -18.49
C ASP A 89 -4.44 15.22 -18.69
N ASP A 90 -4.63 15.96 -17.61
CA ASP A 90 -5.33 17.25 -17.59
C ASP A 90 -4.37 18.45 -17.55
N GLY A 91 -3.11 18.24 -17.94
CA GLY A 91 -2.02 19.22 -17.83
C GLY A 91 -1.51 19.44 -16.39
N ARG A 92 -2.12 18.78 -15.39
CA ARG A 92 -1.67 18.80 -13.98
C ARG A 92 -1.33 17.41 -13.45
N ALA A 93 -1.47 16.37 -14.27
CA ALA A 93 -1.23 14.96 -13.91
C ALA A 93 -1.99 14.61 -12.63
N SER A 94 -3.30 14.53 -12.73
CA SER A 94 -4.19 14.59 -11.57
C SER A 94 -4.68 13.23 -11.14
N CYS A 95 -4.81 12.99 -9.83
CA CYS A 95 -5.35 11.73 -9.34
C CYS A 95 -6.75 11.52 -9.92
N ALA A 96 -7.03 10.34 -10.47
CA ALA A 96 -8.32 10.03 -11.09
C ALA A 96 -9.54 10.22 -10.17
N PHE A 97 -9.32 10.27 -8.85
CA PHE A 97 -10.36 10.44 -7.84
C PHE A 97 -10.44 11.84 -7.24
N VAL A 98 -9.63 12.81 -7.68
CA VAL A 98 -9.65 14.16 -7.10
C VAL A 98 -10.63 15.08 -7.82
N THR A 99 -11.39 15.85 -7.04
CA THR A 99 -12.26 16.93 -7.53
C THR A 99 -11.98 18.21 -6.74
N ALA A 100 -12.57 19.33 -7.15
CA ALA A 100 -12.50 20.57 -6.36
C ALA A 100 -13.08 20.42 -4.95
N ALA A 101 -14.00 19.46 -4.73
CA ALA A 101 -14.56 19.15 -3.42
C ALA A 101 -13.70 18.19 -2.58
N GLY A 102 -12.61 17.66 -3.15
CA GLY A 102 -11.72 16.68 -2.51
C GLY A 102 -11.71 15.32 -3.21
N CYS A 103 -11.11 14.33 -2.55
CA CYS A 103 -11.00 12.96 -3.04
C CYS A 103 -12.34 12.23 -2.93
N THR A 104 -12.87 11.71 -4.04
CA THR A 104 -14.15 10.99 -4.10
C THR A 104 -14.10 9.64 -3.38
N VAL A 105 -12.91 9.06 -3.26
CA VAL A 105 -12.66 7.81 -2.51
C VAL A 105 -12.00 8.06 -1.16
N TYR A 106 -12.19 9.24 -0.54
CA TYR A 106 -11.41 9.63 0.65
C TYR A 106 -11.37 8.57 1.77
N ARG A 107 -12.48 7.88 2.05
CA ARG A 107 -12.53 6.83 3.08
C ARG A 107 -11.70 5.59 2.74
N ASP A 108 -11.49 5.34 1.45
CA ASP A 108 -10.79 4.19 0.88
C ASP A 108 -9.47 4.58 0.18
N ARG A 109 -9.02 5.82 0.40
CA ARG A 109 -7.77 6.33 -0.18
C ARG A 109 -6.59 5.44 0.22
N PRO A 110 -5.58 5.29 -0.67
CA PRO A 110 -4.42 4.44 -0.44
C PRO A 110 -3.66 4.77 0.85
N GLY A 111 -2.97 3.77 1.39
CA GLY A 111 -2.14 3.89 2.59
C GLY A 111 -1.11 5.02 2.49
N ALA A 112 -0.50 5.22 1.31
CA ALA A 112 0.43 6.32 1.07
C ALA A 112 -0.24 7.70 1.19
N CYS A 113 -1.44 7.89 0.63
CA CYS A 113 -2.21 9.13 0.78
C CYS A 113 -2.71 9.36 2.20
N ARG A 114 -2.93 8.28 2.95
CA ARG A 114 -3.45 8.27 4.32
C ARG A 114 -2.37 8.52 5.35
N VAL A 115 -1.15 8.07 5.09
CA VAL A 115 -0.01 8.28 5.99
C VAL A 115 0.57 9.68 5.85
N TYR A 116 0.47 10.31 4.67
CA TYR A 116 0.94 11.69 4.45
C TYR A 116 0.32 12.66 5.47
N PRO A 117 1.14 13.48 6.17
CA PRO A 117 2.53 13.82 5.88
C PRO A 117 3.56 12.93 6.60
N LEU A 118 3.08 11.93 7.32
CA LEU A 118 3.90 10.93 7.96
C LEU A 118 4.41 9.92 6.92
N GLY A 119 5.56 9.33 7.20
CA GLY A 119 6.03 8.08 6.58
C GLY A 119 6.33 7.09 7.70
N ARG A 120 6.05 5.80 7.45
CA ARG A 120 6.38 4.72 8.39
C ARG A 120 7.36 3.75 7.74
N ALA A 121 8.43 3.43 8.45
CA ALA A 121 9.29 2.29 8.16
C ALA A 121 9.15 1.28 9.32
N SER A 122 8.87 0.02 8.98
CA SER A 122 8.86 -1.09 9.95
C SER A 122 10.03 -2.05 9.68
N LYS A 123 10.70 -2.45 10.77
CA LYS A 123 11.72 -3.50 10.78
C LYS A 123 11.35 -4.54 11.82
N HIS A 124 11.21 -5.78 11.37
CA HIS A 124 11.04 -6.91 12.26
C HIS A 124 12.41 -7.26 12.86
N GLY A 125 12.51 -7.20 14.19
CA GLY A 125 13.68 -7.60 14.95
C GLY A 125 13.77 -9.13 15.08
N ALA A 126 14.96 -9.64 15.37
CA ALA A 126 15.21 -11.08 15.54
C ALA A 126 14.42 -11.70 16.70
N SER A 127 14.01 -10.89 17.67
CA SER A 127 13.24 -11.28 18.87
C SER A 127 11.72 -11.34 18.66
N GLY A 128 11.23 -10.99 17.46
CA GLY A 128 9.80 -10.84 17.18
C GLY A 128 9.23 -9.44 17.42
N ASP A 129 10.01 -8.53 18.00
CA ASP A 129 9.60 -7.13 18.17
C ASP A 129 9.64 -6.37 16.83
N THR A 130 8.63 -5.53 16.58
CA THR A 130 8.61 -4.64 15.41
C THR A 130 9.10 -3.26 15.82
N GLU A 131 10.26 -2.85 15.31
CA GLU A 131 10.73 -1.48 15.45
C GLU A 131 10.11 -0.62 14.34
N GLU A 132 9.41 0.44 14.74
CA GLU A 132 8.83 1.41 13.84
C GLU A 132 9.58 2.73 13.92
N HIS A 133 9.94 3.25 12.75
CA HIS A 133 10.50 4.58 12.59
C HIS A 133 9.52 5.43 11.81
N TYR A 134 9.34 6.65 12.26
CA TYR A 134 8.51 7.61 11.59
C TYR A 134 9.37 8.73 11.00
N ILE A 135 8.95 9.20 9.83
CA ILE A 135 9.46 10.40 9.20
C ILE A 135 8.30 11.35 8.97
N LEU A 136 8.57 12.64 9.05
CA LEU A 136 7.62 13.68 8.69
C LEU A 136 8.10 14.36 7.42
N ILE A 137 7.21 14.47 6.44
CA ILE A 137 7.43 15.05 5.13
C ILE A 137 6.79 16.44 5.13
N GLN A 138 7.57 17.47 4.80
CA GLN A 138 7.13 18.87 4.80
C GLN A 138 7.41 19.50 3.44
N GLU A 139 6.44 19.37 2.53
CA GLU A 139 6.56 19.97 1.20
C GLU A 139 6.17 21.45 1.21
N PRO A 140 6.83 22.31 0.41
CA PRO A 140 6.55 23.74 0.38
C PRO A 140 5.10 24.10 0.06
N HIS A 141 4.41 23.27 -0.74
CA HIS A 141 3.03 23.50 -1.10
C HIS A 141 2.04 23.13 0.03
N CYS A 142 2.47 22.37 1.05
CA CYS A 142 1.59 21.82 2.06
C CYS A 142 1.43 22.78 3.25
N HIS A 143 0.32 23.50 3.28
CA HIS A 143 0.00 24.44 4.36
C HIS A 143 -0.69 23.80 5.57
N GLY A 144 -0.84 22.47 5.59
CA GLY A 144 -1.44 21.74 6.73
C GLY A 144 -0.63 21.85 8.04
N PHE A 145 0.64 22.23 7.96
CA PHE A 145 1.50 22.50 9.12
C PHE A 145 1.25 23.85 9.80
N LEU A 146 0.53 24.77 9.14
CA LEU A 146 0.20 26.10 9.68
C LEU A 146 -0.97 26.05 10.69
N ASP A 147 -1.72 24.95 10.69
CA ASP A 147 -2.82 24.72 11.63
C ASP A 147 -2.29 24.38 13.04
N GLN A 148 -3.15 24.47 14.06
CA GLN A 148 -2.81 24.32 15.48
C GLN A 148 -3.18 22.94 16.06
N VAL A 149 -3.61 21.99 15.23
CA VAL A 149 -3.95 20.63 15.66
C VAL A 149 -2.67 19.86 15.99
N THR A 150 -2.44 19.59 17.27
CA THR A 150 -1.27 18.86 17.78
C THR A 150 -1.59 17.40 18.04
N GLN A 151 -0.70 16.49 17.60
CA GLN A 151 -0.86 15.05 17.77
C GLN A 151 0.50 14.33 17.78
N THR A 152 0.51 13.04 18.10
CA THR A 152 1.68 12.16 17.98
C THR A 152 1.57 11.28 16.73
N ALA A 153 2.67 10.65 16.31
CA ALA A 153 2.64 9.73 15.17
C ALA A 153 1.68 8.55 15.40
N GLU A 154 1.65 8.03 16.64
CA GLU A 154 0.74 6.95 17.02
C GLU A 154 -0.74 7.37 16.93
N CYS A 155 -1.11 8.50 17.54
CA CYS A 155 -2.48 9.01 17.48
C CYS A 155 -2.90 9.32 16.04
N TYR A 156 -2.00 9.90 15.24
CA TYR A 156 -2.27 10.16 13.83
C TYR A 156 -2.51 8.88 13.05
N CYS A 157 -1.69 7.84 13.24
CA CYS A 157 -1.87 6.57 12.54
C CYS A 157 -3.20 5.90 12.90
N LEU A 158 -3.63 6.00 14.16
CA LEU A 158 -4.92 5.50 14.63
C LEU A 158 -6.08 6.26 13.97
N ASP A 159 -6.06 7.59 14.03
CA ASP A 159 -7.09 8.46 13.45
C ASP A 159 -7.21 8.28 11.94
N GLN A 160 -6.07 8.18 11.26
CA GLN A 160 -6.02 7.91 9.83
C GLN A 160 -6.41 6.48 9.49
N GLY A 161 -6.58 5.57 10.45
CA GLY A 161 -7.02 4.19 10.19
C GLY A 161 -5.94 3.30 9.56
N LEU A 162 -4.66 3.59 9.83
CA LEU A 162 -3.53 2.88 9.22
C LEU A 162 -3.32 1.48 9.78
N LEU A 163 -3.83 1.14 10.96
CA LEU A 163 -3.62 -0.18 11.57
C LEU A 163 -3.98 -1.33 10.62
N GLU A 164 -5.13 -1.22 9.94
CA GLU A 164 -5.58 -2.26 9.01
C GLU A 164 -4.66 -2.32 7.78
N TYR A 165 -4.31 -1.18 7.18
CA TYR A 165 -3.36 -1.13 6.07
C TYR A 165 -2.01 -1.76 6.45
N ASN A 166 -1.55 -1.50 7.67
CA ASN A 166 -0.28 -2.00 8.19
C ASN A 166 -0.32 -3.51 8.35
N ARG A 167 -1.42 -4.06 8.87
CA ARG A 167 -1.63 -5.51 9.00
C ARG A 167 -1.42 -6.24 7.67
N PHE A 168 -1.98 -5.73 6.57
CA PHE A 168 -1.80 -6.33 5.25
C PHE A 168 -0.41 -6.08 4.69
N ASN A 169 0.10 -4.85 4.79
CA ASN A 169 1.40 -4.48 4.24
C ASN A 169 2.56 -5.24 4.92
N ASP A 170 2.47 -5.49 6.22
CA ASP A 170 3.47 -6.27 6.95
C ASP A 170 3.44 -7.75 6.53
N LYS A 171 2.26 -8.29 6.17
CA LYS A 171 2.15 -9.64 5.60
C LYS A 171 2.74 -9.70 4.19
N VAL A 172 2.45 -8.73 3.34
CA VAL A 172 3.06 -8.64 1.99
C VAL A 172 4.57 -8.46 2.09
N ALA A 173 5.06 -7.74 3.10
CA ALA A 173 6.49 -7.57 3.34
C ALA A 173 7.22 -8.91 3.58
N SER A 174 6.55 -9.97 4.04
CA SER A 174 7.14 -11.31 4.17
C SER A 174 7.51 -11.94 2.82
N ILE A 175 6.86 -11.50 1.73
CA ILE A 175 7.19 -11.86 0.35
C ILE A 175 8.25 -10.91 -0.19
N LEU A 176 7.98 -9.60 -0.14
CA LEU A 176 8.84 -8.58 -0.77
C LEU A 176 10.23 -8.48 -0.14
N LYS A 177 10.33 -8.75 1.17
CA LYS A 177 11.60 -8.67 1.92
C LYS A 177 12.17 -10.05 2.24
N HIS A 178 11.69 -11.11 1.58
CA HIS A 178 12.15 -12.48 1.81
C HIS A 178 13.66 -12.62 1.59
N PRO A 179 14.41 -13.42 2.37
CA PRO A 179 15.85 -13.60 2.19
C PRO A 179 16.28 -13.96 0.77
N GLN A 180 15.52 -14.83 0.08
CA GLN A 180 15.82 -15.21 -1.31
C GLN A 180 15.68 -14.03 -2.28
N VAL A 181 14.70 -13.14 -2.06
CA VAL A 181 14.56 -11.90 -2.84
C VAL A 181 15.75 -10.98 -2.56
N ARG A 182 16.11 -10.81 -1.30
CA ARG A 182 17.28 -9.98 -0.90
C ARG A 182 18.61 -10.52 -1.44
N SER A 183 18.69 -11.83 -1.71
CA SER A 183 19.84 -12.44 -2.37
C SER A 183 19.74 -12.44 -3.90
N GLY A 184 18.79 -11.70 -4.49
CA GLY A 184 18.68 -11.49 -5.94
C GLY A 184 17.80 -12.50 -6.69
N LYS A 185 16.87 -13.22 -6.01
CA LYS A 185 15.88 -14.04 -6.72
C LYS A 185 15.04 -13.15 -7.64
N ILE A 186 14.99 -13.50 -8.92
CA ILE A 186 14.05 -12.97 -9.91
C ILE A 186 12.95 -14.01 -10.13
N LEU A 187 11.69 -13.59 -10.04
CA LEU A 187 10.55 -14.48 -10.29
C LEU A 187 10.46 -14.82 -11.77
N GLN A 188 10.10 -16.07 -12.08
CA GLN A 188 9.77 -16.47 -13.45
C GLN A 188 8.46 -15.81 -13.91
N PRO A 189 8.20 -15.70 -15.23
CA PRO A 189 6.98 -15.08 -15.75
C PRO A 189 5.69 -15.64 -15.12
N GLU A 190 5.61 -16.95 -14.92
CA GLU A 190 4.45 -17.60 -14.30
C GLU A 190 4.30 -17.23 -12.81
N GLU A 191 5.42 -17.09 -12.08
CA GLU A 191 5.43 -16.64 -10.68
C GLU A 191 4.97 -15.17 -10.58
N ARG A 192 5.32 -14.31 -11.54
CA ARG A 192 4.86 -12.91 -11.60
C ARG A 192 3.36 -12.82 -11.91
N GLN A 193 2.85 -13.67 -12.79
CA GLN A 193 1.41 -13.78 -13.04
C GLN A 193 0.64 -14.26 -11.79
N LEU A 194 1.18 -15.25 -11.07
CA LEU A 194 0.62 -15.68 -9.80
C LEU A 194 0.64 -14.56 -8.76
N PHE A 195 1.70 -13.76 -8.71
CA PHE A 195 1.78 -12.59 -7.82
C PHE A 195 0.66 -11.57 -8.11
N LEU A 196 0.42 -11.24 -9.38
CA LEU A 196 -0.68 -10.35 -9.77
C LEU A 196 -2.05 -10.93 -9.42
N LEU A 197 -2.30 -12.19 -9.77
CA LEU A 197 -3.57 -12.86 -9.51
C LEU A 197 -3.87 -12.95 -8.01
N PHE A 198 -2.92 -13.44 -7.21
CA PHE A 198 -3.16 -13.72 -5.79
C PHE A 198 -3.26 -12.44 -4.95
N LEU A 199 -2.53 -11.38 -5.31
CA LEU A 199 -2.47 -10.18 -4.48
C LEU A 199 -3.38 -9.05 -4.97
N TYR A 200 -3.69 -8.99 -6.27
CA TYR A 200 -4.39 -7.84 -6.84
C TYR A 200 -5.71 -8.19 -7.54
N ASP A 201 -5.89 -9.44 -7.99
CA ASP A 201 -7.11 -9.90 -8.66
C ASP A 201 -7.91 -10.94 -7.87
N LEU A 202 -8.47 -10.51 -6.73
CA LEU A 202 -9.18 -11.40 -5.80
C LEU A 202 -10.48 -11.97 -6.37
N ASP A 203 -11.17 -11.23 -7.23
CA ASP A 203 -12.41 -11.71 -7.86
C ASP A 203 -12.08 -12.83 -8.85
N ARG A 204 -11.06 -12.65 -9.70
CA ARG A 204 -10.59 -13.72 -10.58
C ARG A 204 -10.00 -14.88 -9.78
N LEU A 205 -9.25 -14.61 -8.71
CA LEU A 205 -8.71 -15.66 -7.84
C LEU A 205 -9.82 -16.57 -7.31
N ARG A 206 -10.96 -16.02 -6.86
CA ARG A 206 -12.11 -16.83 -6.43
C ARG A 206 -12.62 -17.75 -7.53
N ILE A 207 -12.67 -17.26 -8.78
CA ILE A 207 -13.11 -18.04 -9.95
C ILE A 207 -12.12 -19.18 -10.24
N GLU A 208 -10.82 -18.88 -10.28
CA GLU A 208 -9.76 -19.87 -10.58
C GLU A 208 -9.68 -20.96 -9.50
N ILE A 209 -9.85 -20.60 -8.22
CA ILE A 209 -9.94 -21.54 -7.09
C ILE A 209 -11.19 -22.42 -7.22
N SER A 210 -12.35 -21.82 -7.53
CA SER A 210 -13.62 -22.55 -7.71
C SER A 210 -13.58 -23.51 -8.91
N GLY A 211 -12.85 -23.12 -9.97
CA GLY A 211 -12.66 -23.92 -11.18
C GLY A 211 -11.62 -25.04 -11.04
N GLY A 212 -10.94 -25.14 -9.89
CA GLY A 212 -9.92 -26.17 -9.65
C GLY A 212 -8.62 -25.96 -10.43
N VAL A 213 -8.36 -24.72 -10.88
CA VAL A 213 -7.16 -24.38 -11.68
C VAL A 213 -5.93 -24.23 -10.79
N ILE A 214 -6.10 -23.88 -9.52
CA ILE A 214 -5.01 -23.74 -8.55
C ILE A 214 -4.61 -25.13 -8.01
N PRO A 215 -3.38 -25.62 -8.30
CA PRO A 215 -2.93 -26.92 -7.83
C PRO A 215 -2.80 -26.96 -6.30
N ASP A 216 -2.87 -28.18 -5.74
CA ASP A 216 -2.61 -28.48 -4.32
C ASP A 216 -3.68 -27.97 -3.32
N MET A 217 -4.91 -27.68 -3.78
CA MET A 217 -6.04 -27.33 -2.91
C MET A 217 -7.03 -28.50 -2.80
N THR A 218 -7.36 -28.93 -1.57
CA THR A 218 -8.41 -29.96 -1.35
C THR A 218 -9.81 -29.35 -1.50
N PRO A 219 -10.85 -30.11 -1.87
CA PRO A 219 -12.20 -29.57 -2.08
C PRO A 219 -12.80 -28.84 -0.85
N ILE A 220 -12.50 -29.32 0.36
CA ILE A 220 -12.96 -28.68 1.60
C ILE A 220 -12.26 -27.33 1.79
N ALA A 221 -10.94 -27.28 1.57
CA ALA A 221 -10.17 -26.04 1.64
C ALA A 221 -10.62 -25.02 0.58
N VAL A 222 -10.99 -25.47 -0.62
CA VAL A 222 -11.58 -24.62 -1.67
C VAL A 222 -12.86 -23.95 -1.16
N GLN A 223 -13.82 -24.72 -0.64
CA GLN A 223 -15.10 -24.19 -0.17
C GLN A 223 -14.93 -23.18 0.97
N GLU A 224 -14.01 -23.46 1.90
CA GLU A 224 -13.69 -22.53 2.98
C GLU A 224 -13.10 -21.23 2.45
N VAL A 225 -12.14 -21.30 1.51
CA VAL A 225 -11.48 -20.11 0.95
C VAL A 225 -12.44 -19.23 0.16
N ILE A 226 -13.30 -19.80 -0.68
CA ILE A 226 -14.24 -19.02 -1.50
C ILE A 226 -15.33 -18.34 -0.67
N SER A 227 -15.65 -18.89 0.51
CA SER A 227 -16.64 -18.34 1.44
C SER A 227 -16.13 -17.14 2.25
N LYS A 228 -14.81 -16.87 2.20
CA LYS A 228 -14.19 -15.76 2.93
C LYS A 228 -14.57 -14.42 2.32
N ASN A 229 -14.66 -13.41 3.19
CA ASN A 229 -14.65 -12.01 2.73
C ASN A 229 -13.30 -11.68 2.05
N ASP A 230 -13.23 -10.53 1.39
CA ASP A 230 -12.06 -10.18 0.58
C ASP A 230 -10.79 -10.05 1.42
N GLU A 231 -10.92 -9.51 2.64
CA GLU A 231 -9.83 -9.34 3.59
C GLU A 231 -9.21 -10.69 4.02
N GLU A 232 -10.05 -11.65 4.39
CA GLU A 232 -9.62 -13.00 4.78
C GLU A 232 -9.10 -13.81 3.58
N LEU A 233 -9.64 -13.57 2.38
CA LEU A 233 -9.12 -14.14 1.15
C LEU A 233 -7.74 -13.58 0.82
N LEU A 234 -7.53 -12.27 0.95
CA LEU A 234 -6.23 -11.64 0.71
C LEU A 234 -5.16 -12.16 1.68
N LEU A 235 -5.49 -12.30 2.97
CA LEU A 235 -4.56 -12.88 3.95
C LEU A 235 -4.18 -14.33 3.60
N PHE A 236 -5.16 -15.12 3.18
CA PHE A 236 -4.91 -16.47 2.70
C PHE A 236 -4.01 -16.46 1.45
N ALA A 237 -4.31 -15.60 0.48
CA ALA A 237 -3.59 -15.52 -0.78
C ALA A 237 -2.12 -15.11 -0.57
N ILE A 238 -1.86 -14.15 0.33
CA ILE A 238 -0.50 -13.75 0.71
C ILE A 238 0.27 -14.95 1.26
N GLU A 239 -0.30 -15.69 2.21
CA GLU A 239 0.40 -16.81 2.85
C GLU A 239 0.62 -17.97 1.87
N TRP A 240 -0.38 -18.30 1.07
CA TRP A 240 -0.26 -19.33 0.03
C TRP A 240 0.83 -18.99 -0.98
N LEU A 241 0.82 -17.75 -1.49
CA LEU A 241 1.81 -17.30 -2.46
C LEU A 241 3.23 -17.31 -1.86
N ARG A 242 3.39 -16.87 -0.61
CA ARG A 242 4.68 -16.91 0.10
C ARG A 242 5.24 -18.34 0.16
N GLN A 243 4.42 -19.32 0.54
CA GLN A 243 4.83 -20.73 0.60
C GLN A 243 5.17 -21.28 -0.79
N ARG A 244 4.41 -20.88 -1.82
CA ARG A 244 4.63 -21.33 -3.19
C ARG A 244 5.92 -20.78 -3.80
N LEU A 245 6.24 -19.51 -3.54
CA LEU A 245 7.41 -18.82 -4.09
C LEU A 245 8.72 -19.17 -3.36
N PHE A 246 8.65 -19.52 -2.06
CA PHE A 246 9.83 -19.66 -1.20
C PHE A 246 9.81 -20.99 -0.44
N VAL A 247 9.91 -22.08 -1.19
CA VAL A 247 10.13 -23.44 -0.67
C VAL A 247 11.53 -23.57 -0.05
#